data_AF-A0ABD5XTW4-F1
#
_entry.id   AF-A0ABD5XTW4-F1
#
_cell.length_a   1.000
_cell.length_b   1.000
_cell.length_c   1.000
_cell.angle_alpha   90.00
_cell.angle_beta   90.00
_cell.angle_gamma   90.00
#
_symmetry.space_group_name_H-M   'P 1'
#
loop_
_entity.id
_entity.type
_entity.pdbx_description
1 polymer ?
#
loop_
_entity_poly.entity_id
_entity_poly.type
_entity_poly.pdbx_seq_one_letter_code
_entity_poly.pdbx_strand_id
1 'polypeptide(L)'
;MTDGIPKDPEASATIADYRGEAKLDTVIAESAVPLDARFATNYHRESNYGNLITDAMRERTGADVAITNAGGIRSNAVYGPGPITGGDVFNTLPFANTLVTVELTGEELVETLASQVITLESDTGRAFGEEISQQVSGVRFEWVPHEGVDERVRDVRVGGEPLDPEATYEVAVNSFIAAGGSGYPLADKPRVAETDVLLATAVVEYLDARGTVAPTVEGRMQRVDRDLPDASVTVDGNGKVVARFDTPADAESVATDTVAVRSPDGERVAAEHAVFDADEGTLVARVDDAALADAVGDAADGDELPVDLYAEYDSTEFDHVYFERSRLNADVTATVRDRGRGAPAGR
;
A
#
# COMPACT_ATOMS: atom_id res chain seq x y z
N MET A 1 -34.11 -13.51 4.08
CA MET A 1 -35.44 -13.92 4.59
C MET A 1 -36.15 -12.69 5.17
N THR A 2 -36.55 -11.72 4.34
CA THR A 2 -37.39 -10.57 4.75
C THR A 2 -38.05 -9.88 3.55
N ASP A 3 -37.59 -10.12 2.32
CA ASP A 3 -38.07 -9.45 1.11
C ASP A 3 -39.58 -9.60 0.81
N GLY A 4 -40.27 -10.56 1.45
CA GLY A 4 -41.70 -10.76 1.33
C GLY A 4 -42.57 -10.03 2.36
N ILE A 5 -41.96 -9.33 3.33
CA ILE A 5 -42.70 -8.55 4.33
C ILE A 5 -42.78 -7.10 3.85
N PRO A 6 -43.98 -6.55 3.58
CA PRO A 6 -44.10 -5.16 3.18
C PRO A 6 -43.57 -4.23 4.28
N LYS A 7 -42.77 -3.24 3.89
CA LYS A 7 -42.30 -2.19 4.80
C LYS A 7 -43.50 -1.38 5.30
N ASP A 8 -43.49 -1.03 6.58
CA ASP A 8 -44.51 -0.15 7.14
C ASP A 8 -44.43 1.26 6.48
N PRO A 9 -45.53 1.81 5.93
CA PRO A 9 -45.49 3.07 5.21
C PRO A 9 -45.11 4.29 6.08
N GLU A 10 -45.54 4.32 7.35
CA GLU A 10 -45.28 5.44 8.27
C GLU A 10 -43.82 5.44 8.72
N ALA A 11 -43.30 4.27 9.08
CA ALA A 11 -41.88 4.10 9.37
C ALA A 11 -41.02 4.43 8.14
N SER A 12 -41.43 4.02 6.94
CA SER A 12 -40.69 4.30 5.70
C SER A 12 -40.65 5.79 5.38
N ALA A 13 -41.76 6.52 5.56
CA ALA A 13 -41.81 7.96 5.38
C ALA A 13 -40.91 8.69 6.38
N THR A 14 -41.00 8.31 7.67
CA THR A 14 -40.15 8.89 8.73
C THR A 14 -38.67 8.68 8.43
N ILE A 15 -38.27 7.48 8.00
CA ILE A 15 -36.89 7.19 7.60
C ILE A 15 -36.48 8.05 6.41
N ALA A 16 -37.32 8.17 5.39
CA ALA A 16 -37.01 8.97 4.20
C ALA A 16 -36.80 10.45 4.54
N ASP A 17 -37.62 11.02 5.43
CA ASP A 17 -37.49 12.41 5.87
C ASP A 17 -36.13 12.64 6.56
N TYR A 18 -35.77 11.80 7.54
CA TYR A 18 -34.47 11.92 8.22
C TYR A 18 -33.28 11.70 7.27
N ARG A 19 -33.39 10.77 6.31
CA ARG A 19 -32.35 10.58 5.28
C ARG A 19 -32.18 11.82 4.41
N GLY A 20 -33.29 12.48 4.07
CA GLY A 20 -33.30 13.75 3.32
C GLY A 20 -32.65 14.89 4.11
N GLU A 21 -33.01 15.05 5.40
CA GLU A 21 -32.42 16.05 6.29
C GLU A 21 -30.91 15.86 6.45
N ALA A 22 -30.47 14.62 6.62
CA ALA A 22 -29.06 14.24 6.71
C ALA A 22 -28.35 14.18 5.34
N LYS A 23 -29.05 14.50 4.24
CA LYS A 23 -28.55 14.48 2.86
C LYS A 23 -27.90 13.15 2.46
N LEU A 24 -28.35 12.04 3.05
CA LEU A 24 -27.75 10.72 2.81
C LEU A 24 -27.97 10.24 1.38
N ASP A 25 -29.04 10.67 0.73
CA ASP A 25 -29.34 10.33 -0.67
C ASP A 25 -28.82 11.38 -1.67
N THR A 26 -28.12 12.41 -1.19
CA THR A 26 -27.52 13.44 -2.06
C THR A 26 -26.21 12.93 -2.64
N VAL A 27 -26.05 13.07 -3.95
CA VAL A 27 -24.77 12.84 -4.63
C VAL A 27 -23.79 13.93 -4.20
N ILE A 28 -22.68 13.51 -3.62
CA ILE A 28 -21.61 14.40 -3.12
C ILE A 28 -20.40 14.41 -4.06
N ALA A 29 -20.20 13.36 -4.84
CA ALA A 29 -19.16 13.29 -5.86
C ALA A 29 -19.50 12.21 -6.91
N GLU A 30 -18.75 12.22 -8.01
CA GLU A 30 -18.69 11.16 -9.00
C GLU A 30 -17.35 10.42 -8.88
N SER A 31 -17.36 9.09 -8.95
CA SER A 31 -16.13 8.31 -9.08
C SER A 31 -15.91 7.90 -10.53
N ALA A 32 -14.74 8.20 -11.08
CA ALA A 32 -14.36 7.76 -12.43
C ALA A 32 -13.93 6.27 -12.47
N VAL A 33 -13.66 5.67 -11.31
CA VAL A 33 -13.16 4.30 -11.14
C VAL A 33 -14.00 3.53 -10.12
N PRO A 34 -13.99 2.20 -10.11
CA PRO A 34 -14.55 1.42 -9.01
C PRO A 34 -13.76 1.68 -7.72
N LEU A 35 -14.45 1.91 -6.60
CA LEU A 35 -13.87 2.11 -5.27
C LEU A 35 -14.04 0.84 -4.45
N ASP A 36 -12.94 0.14 -4.15
CA ASP A 36 -12.99 -1.16 -3.48
C ASP A 36 -13.00 -1.00 -1.95
N ALA A 37 -14.14 -1.31 -1.34
CA ALA A 37 -14.36 -1.29 0.10
C ALA A 37 -14.50 -2.71 0.71
N ARG A 38 -14.13 -3.75 -0.04
CA ARG A 38 -14.33 -5.14 0.37
C ARG A 38 -13.42 -5.51 1.53
N PHE A 39 -13.91 -6.36 2.43
CA PHE A 39 -13.08 -6.88 3.52
C PHE A 39 -11.91 -7.70 3.00
N ALA A 40 -12.14 -8.48 1.94
CA ALA A 40 -11.12 -9.26 1.23
C ALA A 40 -10.00 -8.39 0.61
N THR A 41 -10.13 -7.07 0.58
CA THR A 41 -9.06 -6.16 0.17
C THR A 41 -8.53 -5.37 1.38
N ASN A 42 -9.40 -4.70 2.13
CA ASN A 42 -8.98 -3.79 3.21
C ASN A 42 -8.21 -4.47 4.36
N TYR A 43 -8.42 -5.77 4.58
CA TYR A 43 -7.71 -6.56 5.61
C TYR A 43 -6.41 -7.22 5.12
N HIS A 44 -6.04 -7.03 3.85
CA HIS A 44 -4.96 -7.81 3.22
C HIS A 44 -4.00 -6.97 2.38
N ARG A 45 -4.44 -5.79 1.91
CA ARG A 45 -3.67 -4.96 0.99
C ARG A 45 -4.19 -3.53 0.93
N GLU A 46 -3.43 -2.69 0.26
CA GLU A 46 -3.84 -1.34 -0.11
C GLU A 46 -5.10 -1.38 -0.99
N SER A 47 -6.08 -0.55 -0.65
CA SER A 47 -7.27 -0.31 -1.47
C SER A 47 -7.34 1.15 -1.91
N ASN A 48 -7.85 1.39 -3.10
CA ASN A 48 -8.00 2.76 -3.58
C ASN A 48 -9.03 3.56 -2.77
N TYR A 49 -10.00 2.89 -2.14
CA TYR A 49 -10.93 3.57 -1.24
C TYR A 49 -10.31 3.83 0.13
N GLY A 50 -9.47 2.93 0.63
CA GLY A 50 -8.61 3.15 1.80
C GLY A 50 -7.73 4.38 1.62
N ASN A 51 -7.07 4.49 0.45
CA ASN A 51 -6.28 5.66 0.07
C ASN A 51 -7.11 6.95 0.09
N LEU A 52 -8.30 6.94 -0.49
CA LEU A 52 -9.19 8.09 -0.47
C LEU A 52 -9.55 8.53 0.96
N ILE A 53 -9.85 7.58 1.83
CA ILE A 53 -10.21 7.85 3.23
C ILE A 53 -9.04 8.46 3.98
N THR A 54 -7.84 7.88 3.88
CA THR A 54 -6.65 8.38 4.56
C THR A 54 -6.16 9.70 3.97
N ASP A 55 -6.33 9.94 2.67
CA ASP A 55 -6.06 11.25 2.05
C ASP A 55 -6.98 12.33 2.61
N ALA A 56 -8.27 12.03 2.78
CA ALA A 56 -9.22 12.94 3.42
C ALA A 56 -8.84 13.25 4.88
N MET A 57 -8.38 12.24 5.63
CA MET A 57 -7.88 12.44 6.99
C MET A 57 -6.67 13.38 7.02
N ARG A 58 -5.70 13.13 6.14
CA ARG A 58 -4.44 13.89 6.07
C ARG A 58 -4.70 15.33 5.65
N GLU A 59 -5.54 15.54 4.62
CA GLU A 59 -5.92 16.89 4.18
C GLU A 59 -6.68 17.67 5.25
N ARG A 60 -7.60 17.00 5.96
CA ARG A 60 -8.40 17.65 7.01
C ARG A 60 -7.55 18.10 8.20
N THR A 61 -6.54 17.32 8.56
CA THR A 61 -5.73 17.54 9.77
C THR A 61 -4.46 18.33 9.49
N GLY A 62 -3.93 18.25 8.27
CA GLY A 62 -2.61 18.78 7.92
C GLY A 62 -1.44 17.91 8.40
N ALA A 63 -1.71 16.71 8.93
CA ALA A 63 -0.71 15.79 9.44
C ALA A 63 0.22 15.25 8.32
N ASP A 64 1.42 14.80 8.71
CA ASP A 64 2.39 14.21 7.78
C ASP A 64 1.90 12.86 7.24
N VAL A 65 1.32 12.06 8.13
CA VAL A 65 0.83 10.71 7.86
C VAL A 65 -0.62 10.57 8.33
N ALA A 66 -1.40 9.73 7.66
CA ALA A 66 -2.69 9.28 8.17
C ALA A 66 -2.80 7.76 8.16
N ILE A 67 -3.40 7.19 9.21
CA ILE A 67 -3.59 5.74 9.37
C ILE A 67 -5.03 5.46 9.81
N THR A 68 -5.68 4.49 9.17
CA THR A 68 -6.95 3.94 9.64
C THR A 68 -6.94 2.42 9.60
N ASN A 69 -7.61 1.79 10.57
CA ASN A 69 -7.71 0.35 10.70
C ASN A 69 -8.71 -0.22 9.70
N ALA A 70 -8.43 -1.40 9.16
CA ALA A 70 -9.32 -2.09 8.21
C ALA A 70 -10.74 -2.29 8.77
N GLY A 71 -10.82 -2.59 10.08
CA GLY A 71 -12.08 -2.77 10.80
C GLY A 71 -12.96 -1.52 10.90
N GLY A 72 -12.43 -0.34 10.59
CA GLY A 72 -13.22 0.90 10.48
C GLY A 72 -14.04 1.01 9.19
N ILE A 73 -13.69 0.24 8.15
CA ILE A 73 -14.29 0.29 6.81
C ILE A 73 -15.25 -0.90 6.66
N ARG A 74 -16.57 -0.63 6.61
CA ARG A 74 -17.64 -1.60 6.96
C ARG A 74 -18.67 -1.95 5.87
N SER A 75 -18.48 -1.54 4.63
CA SER A 75 -19.48 -1.76 3.57
C SER A 75 -19.39 -3.11 2.87
N ASN A 76 -18.19 -3.71 2.79
CA ASN A 76 -17.93 -4.93 2.02
C ASN A 76 -18.46 -4.86 0.56
N ALA A 77 -18.32 -3.71 -0.07
CA ALA A 77 -18.90 -3.40 -1.37
C ALA A 77 -17.86 -2.76 -2.30
N VAL A 78 -18.21 -2.67 -3.58
CA VAL A 78 -17.50 -1.84 -4.55
C VAL A 78 -18.45 -0.74 -4.99
N TYR A 79 -18.03 0.52 -4.87
CA TYR A 79 -18.82 1.68 -5.27
C TYR A 79 -18.36 2.23 -6.62
N GLY A 80 -19.29 2.84 -7.37
CA GLY A 80 -18.99 3.39 -8.69
C GLY A 80 -18.55 2.34 -9.74
N PRO A 81 -18.04 2.77 -10.91
CA PRO A 81 -17.97 4.16 -11.37
C PRO A 81 -19.34 4.84 -11.41
N GLY A 82 -19.37 6.16 -11.21
CA GLY A 82 -20.59 6.96 -11.15
C GLY A 82 -20.85 7.60 -9.78
N PRO A 83 -22.10 7.93 -9.46
CA PRO A 83 -22.42 8.80 -8.33
C PRO A 83 -22.11 8.12 -6.99
N ILE A 84 -21.52 8.90 -6.08
CA ILE A 84 -21.27 8.56 -4.69
C ILE A 84 -22.14 9.47 -3.83
N THR A 85 -22.91 8.88 -2.91
CA THR A 85 -23.79 9.61 -2.01
C THR A 85 -23.20 9.74 -0.61
N GLY A 86 -23.69 10.70 0.18
CA GLY A 86 -23.32 10.78 1.61
C GLY A 86 -23.64 9.47 2.37
N GLY A 87 -24.75 8.82 2.03
CA GLY A 87 -25.16 7.54 2.58
C GLY A 87 -24.16 6.42 2.30
N ASP A 88 -23.50 6.42 1.14
CA ASP A 88 -22.45 5.45 0.83
C ASP A 88 -21.24 5.58 1.77
N VAL A 89 -20.85 6.82 2.09
CA VAL A 89 -19.79 7.12 3.04
C VAL A 89 -20.19 6.69 4.45
N PHE A 90 -21.39 7.07 4.93
CA PHE A 90 -21.85 6.69 6.27
C PHE A 90 -22.10 5.18 6.44
N ASN A 91 -22.49 4.48 5.37
CA ASN A 91 -22.58 3.01 5.38
C ASN A 91 -21.17 2.38 5.47
N THR A 92 -20.18 3.00 4.85
CA THR A 92 -18.78 2.54 4.88
C THR A 92 -18.11 2.85 6.22
N LEU A 93 -18.37 4.03 6.80
CA LEU A 93 -17.76 4.53 8.02
C LEU A 93 -18.83 4.75 9.11
N PRO A 94 -19.44 3.67 9.63
CA PRO A 94 -20.66 3.76 10.46
C PRO A 94 -20.39 4.17 11.90
N PHE A 95 -19.12 4.25 12.31
CA PHE A 95 -18.73 4.56 13.68
C PHE A 95 -18.63 6.06 13.89
N ALA A 96 -18.99 6.52 15.08
CA ALA A 96 -18.83 7.91 15.50
C ALA A 96 -17.37 8.26 15.85
N ASN A 97 -16.40 7.74 15.09
CA ASN A 97 -14.99 8.03 15.28
C ASN A 97 -14.70 9.46 14.80
N THR A 98 -13.95 10.21 15.60
CA THR A 98 -13.45 11.54 15.26
C THR A 98 -11.99 11.48 14.83
N LEU A 99 -11.47 12.55 14.21
CA LEU A 99 -10.05 12.64 13.85
C LEU A 99 -9.22 13.18 15.01
N VAL A 100 -8.13 12.47 15.32
CA VAL A 100 -7.13 12.79 16.33
C VAL A 100 -5.76 12.80 15.66
N THR A 101 -4.95 13.82 15.94
CA THR A 101 -3.54 13.86 15.53
C THR A 101 -2.66 13.57 16.73
N VAL A 102 -1.81 12.55 16.60
CA VAL A 102 -0.80 12.17 17.60
C VAL A 102 0.60 12.53 17.11
N GLU A 103 1.53 12.82 18.02
CA GLU A 103 2.96 12.93 17.71
C GLU A 103 3.65 11.60 17.99
N LEU A 104 4.42 11.12 17.02
CA LEU A 104 5.25 9.92 17.13
C LEU A 104 6.67 10.24 16.68
N THR A 105 7.68 9.65 17.33
CA THR A 105 9.01 9.56 16.72
C THR A 105 8.98 8.66 15.49
N GLY A 106 10.00 8.72 14.63
CA GLY A 106 10.12 7.81 13.51
C GLY A 106 10.10 6.34 13.94
N GLU A 107 10.81 5.99 15.00
CA GLU A 107 10.78 4.63 15.58
C GLU A 107 9.38 4.22 16.04
N GLU A 108 8.65 5.13 16.72
CA GLU A 108 7.27 4.86 17.17
C GLU A 108 6.29 4.74 16.01
N LEU A 109 6.52 5.47 14.91
CA LEU A 109 5.74 5.31 13.68
C LEU A 109 5.97 3.94 13.05
N VAL A 110 7.23 3.46 12.98
CA VAL A 110 7.54 2.10 12.51
C VAL A 110 6.88 1.04 13.40
N GLU A 111 6.96 1.18 14.72
CA GLU A 111 6.28 0.27 15.67
C GLU A 111 4.76 0.27 15.45
N THR A 112 4.17 1.46 15.23
CA THR A 112 2.75 1.63 14.98
C THR A 112 2.32 0.92 13.69
N LEU A 113 3.07 1.09 12.60
CA LEU A 113 2.81 0.42 11.32
C LEU A 113 2.95 -1.11 11.45
N ALA A 114 4.01 -1.58 12.12
CA ALA A 114 4.27 -3.00 12.32
C ALA A 114 3.23 -3.69 13.20
N SER A 115 2.57 -2.96 14.12
CA SER A 115 1.51 -3.50 14.98
C SER A 115 0.32 -4.07 14.22
N GLN A 116 0.17 -3.71 12.93
CA GLN A 116 -0.95 -4.12 12.08
C GLN A 116 -0.57 -5.17 11.03
N VAL A 117 0.65 -5.69 11.10
CA VAL A 117 1.03 -6.95 10.46
C VAL A 117 0.64 -8.07 11.43
N ILE A 118 -0.54 -8.65 11.20
CA ILE A 118 -1.19 -9.58 12.13
C ILE A 118 -1.56 -10.89 11.43
N THR A 119 -1.54 -11.98 12.18
CA THR A 119 -2.10 -13.25 11.68
C THR A 119 -3.63 -13.17 11.70
N LEU A 120 -4.26 -13.27 10.53
CA LEU A 120 -5.71 -13.40 10.43
C LEU A 120 -6.11 -14.87 10.54
N GLU A 121 -6.94 -15.20 11.53
CA GLU A 121 -7.41 -16.56 11.74
C GLU A 121 -8.39 -16.97 10.63
N SER A 122 -8.14 -18.11 9.98
CA SER A 122 -9.13 -18.75 9.12
C SER A 122 -10.14 -19.55 9.95
N ASP A 123 -11.43 -19.37 9.69
CA ASP A 123 -12.49 -20.28 10.17
C ASP A 123 -12.25 -21.75 9.73
N THR A 124 -11.38 -21.99 8.74
CA THR A 124 -11.01 -23.33 8.25
C THR A 124 -9.73 -23.90 8.87
N GLY A 125 -9.07 -23.19 9.79
CA GLY A 125 -7.79 -23.61 10.37
C GLY A 125 -6.58 -23.52 9.42
N ARG A 126 -6.75 -22.82 8.28
CA ARG A 126 -5.68 -22.54 7.32
C ARG A 126 -4.80 -21.39 7.82
N ALA A 127 -3.48 -21.57 7.79
CA ALA A 127 -2.53 -20.51 8.10
C ALA A 127 -2.37 -19.63 6.86
N PHE A 128 -2.85 -18.39 6.91
CA PHE A 128 -2.74 -17.42 5.81
C PHE A 128 -1.44 -16.60 5.86
N GLY A 129 -0.54 -16.91 6.80
CA GLY A 129 0.59 -16.05 7.12
C GLY A 129 0.14 -14.78 7.85
N GLU A 130 1.05 -13.82 7.97
CA GLU A 130 0.74 -12.50 8.49
C GLU A 130 0.14 -11.64 7.35
N GLU A 131 -0.80 -10.76 7.69
CA GLU A 131 -1.53 -9.91 6.76
C GLU A 131 -1.58 -8.47 7.30
N ILE A 132 -1.76 -7.49 6.42
CA ILE A 132 -1.80 -6.08 6.81
C ILE A 132 -3.23 -5.56 7.02
N SER A 133 -3.53 -5.07 8.23
CA SER A 133 -4.89 -4.70 8.66
C SER A 133 -5.11 -3.18 8.81
N GLN A 134 -4.53 -2.40 7.90
CA GLN A 134 -4.60 -0.92 7.91
C GLN A 134 -4.60 -0.33 6.51
N GLN A 135 -4.92 0.95 6.40
CA GLN A 135 -4.78 1.79 5.21
C GLN A 135 -4.05 3.08 5.61
N VAL A 136 -3.26 3.65 4.71
CA VAL A 136 -2.35 4.78 5.02
C VAL A 136 -2.35 5.88 3.96
N SER A 137 -1.88 7.07 4.33
CA SER A 137 -1.57 8.20 3.43
C SER A 137 -0.35 8.94 3.95
N GLY A 138 0.43 9.55 3.05
CA GLY A 138 1.64 10.32 3.40
C GLY A 138 2.86 9.46 3.77
N VAL A 139 2.69 8.14 3.89
CA VAL A 139 3.76 7.17 4.13
C VAL A 139 3.72 6.05 3.09
N ARG A 140 4.91 5.58 2.70
CA ARG A 140 5.12 4.34 1.97
C ARG A 140 6.02 3.42 2.79
N PHE A 141 5.76 2.13 2.78
CA PHE A 141 6.61 1.13 3.41
C PHE A 141 6.43 -0.25 2.80
N GLU A 142 7.33 -1.14 3.16
CA GLU A 142 7.28 -2.56 2.90
C GLU A 142 6.88 -3.33 4.15
N TRP A 143 6.15 -4.42 3.98
CA TRP A 143 5.79 -5.32 5.07
C TRP A 143 6.03 -6.77 4.68
N VAL A 144 6.53 -7.54 5.65
CA VAL A 144 7.03 -8.91 5.42
C VAL A 144 6.11 -9.92 6.13
N PRO A 145 5.42 -10.82 5.40
CA PRO A 145 4.33 -11.65 5.92
C PRO A 145 4.76 -13.03 6.42
N HIS A 146 6.02 -13.21 6.85
CA HIS A 146 6.55 -14.52 7.25
C HIS A 146 7.30 -14.52 8.58
N GLU A 147 7.26 -15.66 9.27
CA GLU A 147 7.88 -15.81 10.59
C GLU A 147 9.41 -15.66 10.54
N GLY A 148 10.00 -15.23 11.66
CA GLY A 148 11.45 -15.20 11.86
C GLY A 148 12.17 -14.01 11.22
N VAL A 149 11.45 -12.99 10.79
CA VAL A 149 12.03 -11.72 10.33
C VAL A 149 12.39 -10.82 11.49
N ASP A 150 13.53 -10.13 11.37
CA ASP A 150 13.97 -9.14 12.35
C ASP A 150 13.07 -7.88 12.30
N GLU A 151 12.66 -7.47 11.09
CA GLU A 151 11.82 -6.30 10.84
C GLU A 151 10.62 -6.65 9.97
N ARG A 152 9.41 -6.56 10.52
CA ARG A 152 8.16 -6.77 9.77
C ARG A 152 7.78 -5.60 8.87
N VAL A 153 8.32 -4.41 9.14
CA VAL A 153 8.10 -3.19 8.37
C VAL A 153 9.44 -2.52 8.11
N ARG A 154 9.72 -2.18 6.85
CA ARG A 154 10.99 -1.58 6.39
C ARG A 154 10.78 -0.64 5.19
N ASP A 155 11.87 -0.02 4.69
CA ASP A 155 11.86 1.04 3.65
C ASP A 155 10.75 2.08 3.88
N VAL A 156 10.66 2.59 5.11
CA VAL A 156 9.63 3.56 5.48
C VAL A 156 10.03 4.92 4.96
N ARG A 157 9.15 5.53 4.18
CA ARG A 157 9.32 6.86 3.60
C ARG A 157 8.12 7.73 3.90
N VAL A 158 8.36 8.93 4.45
CA VAL A 158 7.31 9.90 4.77
C VAL A 158 7.48 11.09 3.83
N GLY A 159 6.41 11.45 3.11
CA GLY A 159 6.47 12.53 2.12
C GLY A 159 7.43 12.29 0.95
N GLY A 160 7.87 11.04 0.73
CA GLY A 160 8.84 10.64 -0.30
C GLY A 160 10.28 10.49 0.21
N GLU A 161 10.60 11.06 1.36
CA GLU A 161 11.92 11.01 1.97
C GLU A 161 12.05 9.78 2.89
N PRO A 162 13.25 9.17 3.02
CA PRO A 162 13.53 8.17 4.04
C PRO A 162 13.16 8.67 5.43
N LEU A 163 12.49 7.82 6.21
CA LEU A 163 12.13 8.13 7.58
C LEU A 163 13.38 8.33 8.44
N ASP A 164 13.46 9.48 9.10
CA ASP A 164 14.41 9.71 10.20
C ASP A 164 13.82 9.13 11.50
N PRO A 165 14.50 8.17 12.17
CA PRO A 165 14.00 7.52 13.38
C PRO A 165 13.85 8.47 14.58
N GLU A 166 14.66 9.53 14.65
CA GLU A 166 14.68 10.47 15.78
C GLU A 166 13.75 11.68 15.54
N ALA A 167 13.34 11.93 14.29
CA ALA A 167 12.40 12.99 13.96
C ALA A 167 11.00 12.69 14.50
N THR A 168 10.21 13.75 14.73
CA THR A 168 8.81 13.66 15.15
C THR A 168 7.89 13.90 13.96
N TYR A 169 6.86 13.09 13.83
CA TYR A 169 5.84 13.16 12.79
C TYR A 169 4.46 13.33 13.40
N GLU A 170 3.65 14.18 12.80
CA GLU A 170 2.22 14.27 13.11
C GLU A 170 1.45 13.19 12.35
N VAL A 171 0.71 12.35 13.08
CA VAL A 171 -0.02 11.21 12.52
C VAL A 171 -1.51 11.34 12.82
N ALA A 172 -2.31 11.52 11.77
CA ALA A 172 -3.76 11.54 11.85
C ALA A 172 -4.33 10.12 11.93
N VAL A 173 -5.09 9.85 12.99
CA VAL A 173 -5.77 8.58 13.21
C VAL A 173 -7.24 8.82 13.57
N ASN A 174 -8.04 7.76 13.53
CA ASN A 174 -9.38 7.82 14.10
C ASN A 174 -9.33 7.63 15.63
N SER A 175 -10.31 8.19 16.36
CA SER A 175 -10.30 8.24 17.83
C SER A 175 -10.31 6.87 18.51
N PHE A 176 -10.80 5.82 17.85
CA PHE A 176 -10.71 4.44 18.35
C PHE A 176 -9.26 3.95 18.37
N ILE A 177 -8.49 4.19 17.31
CA ILE A 177 -7.06 3.87 17.23
C ILE A 177 -6.24 4.72 18.21
N ALA A 178 -6.54 6.02 18.33
CA ALA A 178 -5.89 6.90 19.31
C ALA A 178 -6.08 6.48 20.77
N ALA A 179 -7.07 5.63 21.05
CA ALA A 179 -7.34 5.04 22.36
C ALA A 179 -6.72 3.63 22.52
N GLY A 180 -5.91 3.17 21.57
CA GLY A 180 -5.31 1.83 21.56
C GLY A 180 -6.21 0.72 20.99
N GLY A 181 -7.32 1.07 20.35
CA GLY A 181 -8.17 0.11 19.64
C GLY A 181 -7.38 -0.64 18.56
N SER A 182 -7.81 -1.87 18.21
CA SER A 182 -7.09 -2.74 17.26
C SER A 182 -5.64 -3.09 17.65
N GLY A 183 -5.21 -2.83 18.89
CA GLY A 183 -3.87 -3.14 19.38
C GLY A 183 -2.80 -2.11 19.01
N TYR A 184 -3.18 -0.94 18.49
CA TYR A 184 -2.23 0.13 18.19
C TYR A 184 -1.58 0.67 19.48
N PRO A 185 -0.25 0.89 19.51
CA PRO A 185 0.48 1.34 20.71
C PRO A 185 0.36 2.86 20.95
N LEU A 186 -0.85 3.41 20.85
CA LEU A 186 -1.09 4.86 20.79
C LEU A 186 -1.76 5.47 22.02
N ALA A 187 -2.28 4.65 22.94
CA ALA A 187 -3.11 5.13 24.06
C ALA A 187 -2.39 6.14 24.97
N ASP A 188 -1.07 6.02 25.09
CA ASP A 188 -0.21 6.86 25.94
C ASP A 188 0.58 7.92 25.14
N LYS A 189 0.37 8.03 23.83
CA LYS A 189 1.11 8.97 22.97
C LYS A 189 0.55 10.40 23.05
N PRO A 190 1.38 11.44 22.88
CA PRO A 190 0.91 12.83 22.90
C PRO A 190 -0.13 13.09 21.81
N ARG A 191 -1.22 13.77 22.18
CA ARG A 191 -2.25 14.25 21.23
C ARG A 191 -2.06 15.74 21.02
N VAL A 192 -1.76 16.13 19.79
CA VAL A 192 -1.55 17.55 19.43
C VAL A 192 -2.82 18.21 18.92
N ALA A 193 -3.76 17.42 18.39
CA ALA A 193 -5.07 17.92 17.97
C ALA A 193 -6.17 16.87 18.11
N GLU A 194 -7.36 17.33 18.50
CA GLU A 194 -8.61 16.57 18.41
C GLU A 194 -9.63 17.47 17.69
N THR A 195 -10.13 17.03 16.55
CA THR A 195 -10.93 17.91 15.67
C THR A 195 -12.41 17.99 16.06
N ASP A 196 -12.90 17.05 16.87
CA ASP A 196 -14.33 16.75 17.08
C ASP A 196 -15.14 16.47 15.79
N VAL A 197 -14.46 16.36 14.65
CA VAL A 197 -15.06 16.08 13.34
C VAL A 197 -15.08 14.59 13.13
N LEU A 198 -16.26 14.05 12.80
CA LEU A 198 -16.42 12.65 12.42
C LEU A 198 -15.57 12.34 11.19
N LEU A 199 -14.88 11.19 11.18
CA LEU A 199 -14.14 10.70 10.02
C LEU A 199 -15.03 10.65 8.76
N ALA A 200 -16.27 10.16 8.89
CA ALA A 200 -17.23 10.14 7.79
C ALA A 200 -17.52 11.55 7.24
N THR A 201 -17.67 12.56 8.12
CA THR A 201 -17.88 13.95 7.70
C THR A 201 -16.65 14.50 6.96
N ALA A 202 -15.44 14.23 7.43
CA ALA A 202 -14.22 14.64 6.75
C ALA A 202 -14.12 14.06 5.33
N VAL A 203 -14.49 12.78 5.15
CA VAL A 203 -14.53 12.13 3.83
C VAL A 203 -15.61 12.74 2.93
N VAL A 204 -16.80 13.05 3.47
CA VAL A 204 -17.86 13.73 2.70
C VAL A 204 -17.40 15.10 2.21
N GLU A 205 -16.80 15.92 3.10
CA GLU A 205 -16.28 17.24 2.74
C GLU A 205 -15.17 17.14 1.70
N TYR A 206 -14.27 16.16 1.82
CA TYR A 206 -13.20 15.91 0.86
C TYR A 206 -13.73 15.57 -0.54
N LEU A 207 -14.78 14.74 -0.61
CA LEU A 207 -15.44 14.34 -1.87
C LEU A 207 -16.20 15.52 -2.49
N ASP A 208 -17.00 16.24 -1.70
CA ASP A 208 -17.80 17.39 -2.15
C ASP A 208 -16.90 18.50 -2.72
N ALA A 209 -15.76 18.76 -2.08
CA ALA A 209 -14.79 19.75 -2.55
C ALA A 209 -14.17 19.41 -3.92
N ARG A 210 -14.10 18.12 -4.27
CA ARG A 210 -13.46 17.64 -5.52
C ARG A 210 -14.47 17.43 -6.64
N GLY A 211 -15.70 17.05 -6.32
CA GLY A 211 -16.76 16.73 -7.28
C GLY A 211 -16.53 15.45 -8.09
N THR A 212 -15.30 15.17 -8.56
CA THR A 212 -14.94 13.91 -9.22
C THR A 212 -13.63 13.37 -8.67
N VAL A 213 -13.59 12.06 -8.39
CA VAL A 213 -12.41 11.36 -7.88
C VAL A 213 -12.05 10.14 -8.72
N ALA A 214 -10.77 9.80 -8.76
CA ALA A 214 -10.24 8.64 -9.48
C ALA A 214 -9.05 8.02 -8.73
N PRO A 215 -9.20 7.66 -7.43
CA PRO A 215 -8.06 7.15 -6.66
C PRO A 215 -7.61 5.81 -7.21
N THR A 216 -6.29 5.60 -7.19
CA THR A 216 -5.65 4.34 -7.59
C THR A 216 -4.93 3.72 -6.40
N VAL A 217 -4.57 2.44 -6.54
CA VAL A 217 -3.55 1.83 -5.69
C VAL A 217 -2.20 2.35 -6.17
N GLU A 218 -1.42 2.94 -5.26
CA GLU A 218 -0.18 3.66 -5.55
C GLU A 218 1.04 2.92 -5.03
N GLY A 219 0.83 1.87 -4.23
CA GLY A 219 1.91 1.10 -3.66
C GLY A 219 2.45 1.68 -2.36
N ARG A 220 1.56 2.26 -1.56
CA ARG A 220 1.82 2.79 -0.21
C ARG A 220 2.16 1.68 0.79
N MET A 221 1.65 0.47 0.58
CA MET A 221 1.93 -0.70 1.44
C MET A 221 2.32 -1.90 0.58
N GLN A 222 3.62 -2.20 0.52
CA GLN A 222 4.14 -3.25 -0.35
C GLN A 222 4.38 -4.54 0.42
N ARG A 223 3.67 -5.59 0.04
CA ARG A 223 3.94 -6.95 0.54
C ARG A 223 5.25 -7.44 -0.04
N VAL A 224 6.11 -8.02 0.80
CA VAL A 224 7.38 -8.64 0.41
C VAL A 224 7.37 -10.08 0.86
N ASP A 225 7.09 -11.03 -0.03
CA ASP A 225 7.02 -12.45 0.34
C ASP A 225 8.41 -13.10 0.46
N ARG A 226 9.38 -12.61 -0.32
CA ARG A 226 10.77 -13.08 -0.32
C ARG A 226 11.72 -11.95 -0.70
N ASP A 227 12.86 -11.90 -0.02
CA ASP A 227 14.04 -11.17 -0.46
C ASP A 227 14.74 -11.93 -1.59
N LEU A 228 15.19 -11.22 -2.61
CA LEU A 228 16.07 -11.81 -3.62
C LEU A 228 17.50 -11.91 -3.08
N PRO A 229 18.22 -13.02 -3.32
CA PRO A 229 19.52 -13.26 -2.71
C PRO A 229 20.66 -12.45 -3.35
N ASP A 230 20.62 -12.28 -4.67
CA ASP A 230 21.70 -11.68 -5.44
C ASP A 230 21.16 -10.87 -6.63
N ALA A 231 21.81 -9.75 -6.92
CA ALA A 231 21.51 -8.92 -8.07
C ALA A 231 22.77 -8.33 -8.71
N SER A 232 22.68 -8.03 -10.00
CA SER A 232 23.70 -7.28 -10.72
C SER A 232 23.09 -6.30 -11.70
N VAL A 233 23.77 -5.18 -11.91
CA VAL A 233 23.35 -4.12 -12.83
C VAL A 233 24.45 -3.77 -13.82
N THR A 234 24.04 -3.44 -15.03
CA THR A 234 24.94 -2.96 -16.09
C THR A 234 24.21 -1.95 -16.98
N VAL A 235 24.95 -1.13 -17.73
CA VAL A 235 24.38 -0.21 -18.73
C VAL A 235 24.57 -0.78 -20.13
N ASP A 236 23.47 -0.81 -20.89
CA ASP A 236 23.44 -1.31 -22.25
C ASP A 236 23.99 -0.31 -23.28
N GLY A 237 24.02 -0.70 -24.56
CA GLY A 237 24.70 0.07 -25.61
C GLY A 237 23.92 1.28 -26.06
N ASN A 238 22.67 1.36 -25.60
CA ASN A 238 21.73 2.44 -25.81
C ASN A 238 21.53 3.26 -24.53
N GLY A 239 22.35 3.03 -23.49
CA GLY A 239 22.27 3.74 -22.21
C GLY A 239 21.16 3.26 -21.28
N LYS A 240 20.56 2.08 -21.52
CA LYS A 240 19.51 1.53 -20.64
C LYS A 240 20.11 0.65 -19.55
N VAL A 241 19.54 0.67 -18.36
CA VAL A 241 19.96 -0.21 -17.27
C VAL A 241 19.44 -1.63 -17.54
N VAL A 242 20.31 -2.62 -17.40
CA VAL A 242 19.95 -4.05 -17.41
C VAL A 242 20.27 -4.59 -16.03
N ALA A 243 19.22 -4.97 -15.30
CA ALA A 243 19.29 -5.54 -13.99
C ALA A 243 18.99 -7.04 -14.07
N ARG A 244 19.86 -7.87 -13.50
CA ARG A 244 19.71 -9.33 -13.41
C ARG A 244 19.57 -9.70 -11.94
N PHE A 245 18.55 -10.48 -11.64
CA PHE A 245 18.24 -10.95 -10.30
C PHE A 245 18.07 -12.46 -10.30
N ASP A 246 18.59 -13.10 -9.26
CA ASP A 246 18.26 -14.51 -8.98
C ASP A 246 16.88 -14.56 -8.31
N THR A 247 16.01 -15.46 -8.76
CA THR A 247 14.67 -15.63 -8.19
C THR A 247 14.65 -16.71 -7.12
N PRO A 248 13.65 -16.72 -6.20
CA PRO A 248 13.46 -17.82 -5.29
C PRO A 248 13.31 -19.15 -6.03
N ALA A 249 13.85 -20.23 -5.47
CA ALA A 249 13.85 -21.55 -6.12
C ALA A 249 12.45 -22.14 -6.34
N ASP A 250 11.45 -21.64 -5.62
CA ASP A 250 10.03 -22.00 -5.71
C ASP A 250 9.23 -21.14 -6.71
N ALA A 251 9.85 -20.15 -7.35
CA ALA A 251 9.20 -19.31 -8.35
C ALA A 251 8.91 -20.13 -9.63
N GLU A 252 7.63 -20.35 -9.94
CA GLU A 252 7.20 -21.08 -11.14
C GLU A 252 7.12 -20.17 -12.37
N SER A 253 6.75 -18.91 -12.15
CA SER A 253 6.54 -17.92 -13.21
C SER A 253 6.68 -16.51 -12.64
N VAL A 254 7.11 -15.56 -13.47
CA VAL A 254 7.13 -14.12 -13.13
C VAL A 254 6.22 -13.35 -14.08
N ALA A 255 5.38 -12.49 -13.53
CA ALA A 255 4.56 -11.55 -14.25
C ALA A 255 5.42 -10.39 -14.78
N THR A 256 6.08 -10.61 -15.91
CA THR A 256 7.05 -9.67 -16.51
C THR A 256 6.52 -8.25 -16.75
N ASP A 257 5.20 -8.08 -16.88
CA ASP A 257 4.51 -6.79 -17.02
C ASP A 257 4.39 -5.98 -15.71
N THR A 258 4.64 -6.62 -14.57
CA THR A 258 4.61 -5.99 -13.24
C THR A 258 5.99 -5.49 -12.79
N VAL A 259 7.04 -5.89 -13.51
CA VAL A 259 8.44 -5.66 -13.15
C VAL A 259 8.74 -4.16 -13.19
N ALA A 260 9.19 -3.63 -12.05
CA ALA A 260 9.61 -2.25 -11.91
C ALA A 260 10.82 -2.16 -10.99
N VAL A 261 11.72 -1.24 -11.29
CA VAL A 261 12.85 -0.90 -10.44
C VAL A 261 12.58 0.45 -9.78
N ARG A 262 13.02 0.63 -8.53
CA ARG A 262 13.09 1.94 -7.90
C ARG A 262 14.43 2.57 -8.22
N SER A 263 14.41 3.75 -8.82
CA SER A 263 15.60 4.53 -9.11
C SER A 263 16.19 5.12 -7.81
N PRO A 264 17.46 5.58 -7.82
CA PRO A 264 18.11 6.18 -6.65
C PRO A 264 17.39 7.41 -6.08
N ASP A 265 16.60 8.12 -6.89
CA ASP A 265 15.76 9.25 -6.48
C ASP A 265 14.37 8.83 -5.97
N GLY A 266 14.10 7.52 -5.89
CA GLY A 266 12.86 6.96 -5.34
C GLY A 266 11.71 6.87 -6.34
N GLU A 267 11.91 7.19 -7.62
CA GLU A 267 10.91 6.98 -8.65
C GLU A 267 10.73 5.47 -8.95
N ARG A 268 9.48 5.04 -9.14
CA ARG A 268 9.19 3.67 -9.58
C ARG A 268 9.18 3.65 -11.11
N VAL A 269 10.17 3.00 -11.71
CA VAL A 269 10.33 2.92 -13.16
C VAL A 269 9.97 1.51 -13.65
N ALA A 270 8.94 1.41 -14.47
CA ALA A 270 8.53 0.14 -15.08
C ALA A 270 9.61 -0.34 -16.06
N ALA A 271 9.84 -1.65 -16.10
CA ALA A 271 10.76 -2.22 -17.08
C ALA A 271 10.18 -2.08 -18.50
N GLU A 272 11.00 -1.64 -19.46
CA GLU A 272 10.64 -1.68 -20.89
C GLU A 272 10.51 -3.12 -21.38
N HIS A 273 11.34 -4.00 -20.82
CA HIS A 273 11.37 -5.41 -21.14
C HIS A 273 11.82 -6.21 -19.93
N ALA A 274 11.14 -7.32 -19.65
CA ALA A 274 11.58 -8.28 -18.64
C ALA A 274 11.45 -9.70 -19.17
N VAL A 275 12.41 -10.54 -18.84
CA VAL A 275 12.46 -11.96 -19.22
C VAL A 275 12.80 -12.78 -17.98
N PHE A 276 11.96 -13.78 -17.71
CA PHE A 276 12.21 -14.78 -16.68
C PHE A 276 12.66 -16.08 -17.34
N ASP A 277 13.80 -16.60 -16.89
CA ASP A 277 14.33 -17.91 -17.25
C ASP A 277 14.10 -18.85 -16.06
N ALA A 278 13.11 -19.75 -16.19
CA ALA A 278 12.76 -20.70 -15.15
C ALA A 278 13.80 -21.82 -14.98
N ASP A 279 14.59 -22.13 -16.02
CA ASP A 279 15.63 -23.17 -15.94
C ASP A 279 16.87 -22.64 -15.20
N GLU A 280 17.21 -21.37 -15.39
CA GLU A 280 18.29 -20.67 -14.67
C GLU A 280 17.85 -20.07 -13.33
N GLY A 281 16.54 -19.90 -13.11
CA GLY A 281 16.01 -19.20 -11.93
C GLY A 281 16.42 -17.73 -11.92
N THR A 282 16.36 -17.06 -13.07
CA THR A 282 16.84 -15.69 -13.23
C THR A 282 15.80 -14.79 -13.87
N LEU A 283 15.60 -13.61 -13.30
CA LEU A 283 14.84 -12.51 -13.90
C LEU A 283 15.80 -11.42 -14.43
N VAL A 284 15.64 -11.05 -15.70
CA VAL A 284 16.39 -9.93 -16.31
C VAL A 284 15.40 -8.85 -16.69
N ALA A 285 15.62 -7.64 -16.18
CA ALA A 285 14.82 -6.45 -16.45
C ALA A 285 15.66 -5.37 -17.14
N ARG A 286 15.12 -4.76 -18.19
CA ARG A 286 15.70 -3.60 -18.88
C ARG A 286 14.85 -2.38 -18.59
N VAL A 287 15.47 -1.33 -18.06
CA VAL A 287 14.79 -0.14 -17.55
C VAL A 287 15.36 1.11 -18.21
N ASP A 288 14.47 2.03 -18.57
CA ASP A 288 14.84 3.34 -19.10
C ASP A 288 14.80 4.39 -17.98
N ASP A 289 15.85 4.40 -17.17
CA ASP A 289 16.02 5.37 -16.10
C ASP A 289 17.40 6.03 -16.19
N ALA A 290 17.41 7.35 -16.38
CA ALA A 290 18.64 8.10 -16.57
C ALA A 290 19.44 8.24 -15.26
N ALA A 291 18.76 8.43 -14.13
CA ALA A 291 19.42 8.59 -12.83
C ALA A 291 20.14 7.30 -12.41
N LEU A 292 19.50 6.14 -12.59
CA LEU A 292 20.09 4.83 -12.36
C LEU A 292 21.18 4.52 -13.39
N ALA A 293 21.01 4.89 -14.67
CA ALA A 293 22.05 4.70 -15.67
C ALA A 293 23.32 5.51 -15.36
N ASP A 294 23.17 6.76 -14.92
CA ASP A 294 24.27 7.61 -14.49
C ASP A 294 24.95 7.03 -13.24
N ALA A 295 24.17 6.60 -12.23
CA ALA A 295 24.69 5.97 -11.01
C ALA A 295 25.50 4.69 -11.31
N VAL A 296 25.01 3.82 -12.22
CA VAL A 296 25.72 2.61 -12.64
C VAL A 296 26.94 2.95 -13.49
N GLY A 297 26.88 3.99 -14.33
CA GLY A 297 27.98 4.41 -15.19
C GLY A 297 29.14 5.10 -14.46
N ASP A 298 28.85 5.76 -13.34
CA ASP A 298 29.85 6.42 -12.49
C ASP A 298 30.56 5.44 -11.52
N ALA A 299 29.98 4.26 -11.32
CA ALA A 299 30.52 3.21 -10.46
C ALA A 299 31.53 2.30 -11.20
N ALA A 300 32.50 1.76 -10.47
CA ALA A 300 33.47 0.80 -10.99
C ALA A 300 32.91 -0.63 -11.04
N ASP A 301 33.50 -1.50 -11.87
CA ASP A 301 33.17 -2.93 -11.87
C ASP A 301 33.42 -3.55 -10.49
N GLY A 302 32.39 -4.21 -9.95
CA GLY A 302 32.39 -4.76 -8.59
C GLY A 302 31.91 -3.80 -7.51
N ASP A 303 31.63 -2.53 -7.83
CA ASP A 303 30.98 -1.61 -6.88
C ASP A 303 29.55 -2.08 -6.58
N GLU A 304 29.05 -1.60 -5.45
CA GLU A 304 27.79 -2.02 -4.86
C GLU A 304 26.80 -0.84 -4.90
N LEU A 305 25.64 -1.05 -5.52
CA LEU A 305 24.59 -0.03 -5.66
C LEU A 305 23.25 -0.55 -5.13
N PRO A 306 22.52 0.22 -4.31
CA PRO A 306 21.17 -0.15 -3.89
C PRO A 306 20.22 -0.09 -5.09
N VAL A 307 19.46 -1.16 -5.30
CA VAL A 307 18.48 -1.26 -6.40
C VAL A 307 17.27 -2.02 -5.89
N ASP A 308 16.12 -1.37 -5.78
CA ASP A 308 14.88 -2.06 -5.39
C ASP A 308 14.16 -2.62 -6.62
N LEU A 309 13.94 -3.92 -6.68
CA LEU A 309 13.10 -4.54 -7.71
C LEU A 309 11.78 -5.00 -7.12
N TYR A 310 10.68 -4.63 -7.77
CA TYR A 310 9.37 -5.21 -7.49
C TYR A 310 8.88 -6.01 -8.69
N ALA A 311 8.52 -7.26 -8.46
CA ALA A 311 7.89 -8.13 -9.45
C ALA A 311 6.88 -9.07 -8.79
N GLU A 312 5.78 -9.34 -9.47
CA GLU A 312 4.81 -10.36 -9.03
C GLU A 312 5.18 -11.72 -9.63
N TYR A 313 5.05 -12.78 -8.84
CA TYR A 313 5.42 -14.15 -9.23
C TYR A 313 4.43 -15.20 -8.71
N ASP A 314 4.33 -16.30 -9.45
CA ASP A 314 3.58 -17.48 -9.02
C ASP A 314 4.51 -18.42 -8.24
N SER A 315 4.04 -18.90 -7.09
CA SER A 315 4.74 -19.88 -6.25
C SER A 315 3.76 -20.89 -5.69
N THR A 316 4.21 -22.12 -5.54
CA THR A 316 3.43 -23.20 -4.90
C THR A 316 3.55 -23.20 -3.37
N GLU A 317 4.44 -22.38 -2.81
CA GLU A 317 4.63 -22.27 -1.37
C GLU A 317 3.50 -21.45 -0.72
N PHE A 318 2.94 -20.48 -1.45
CA PHE A 318 1.96 -19.54 -0.94
C PHE A 318 0.56 -19.77 -1.51
N ASP A 319 -0.44 -19.77 -0.63
CA ASP A 319 -1.84 -19.81 -1.03
C ASP A 319 -2.35 -18.39 -1.33
N HIS A 320 -2.60 -18.11 -2.62
CA HIS A 320 -3.07 -16.81 -3.13
C HIS A 320 -4.58 -16.61 -2.94
N VAL A 321 -5.05 -16.52 -1.69
CA VAL A 321 -6.49 -16.40 -1.39
C VAL A 321 -7.01 -14.96 -1.50
N TYR A 322 -6.21 -13.99 -1.07
CA TYR A 322 -6.59 -12.57 -1.01
C TYR A 322 -5.70 -11.65 -1.86
N PHE A 323 -4.68 -12.24 -2.48
CA PHE A 323 -3.79 -11.61 -3.43
C PHE A 323 -3.66 -12.51 -4.66
N GLU A 324 -3.36 -11.93 -5.81
CA GLU A 324 -3.34 -12.69 -7.08
C GLU A 324 -2.02 -13.42 -7.29
N ARG A 325 -0.93 -12.86 -6.76
CA ARG A 325 0.45 -13.35 -6.92
C ARG A 325 1.31 -12.91 -5.74
N SER A 326 2.32 -13.71 -5.42
CA SER A 326 3.37 -13.33 -4.47
C SER A 326 4.20 -12.18 -5.04
N ARG A 327 4.86 -11.42 -4.18
CA ARG A 327 5.70 -10.28 -4.54
C ARG A 327 7.15 -10.52 -4.17
N LEU A 328 8.00 -10.50 -5.19
CA LEU A 328 9.44 -10.36 -5.02
C LEU A 328 9.73 -8.92 -4.66
N ASN A 329 10.54 -8.77 -3.62
CA ASN A 329 11.31 -7.55 -3.47
C ASN A 329 12.78 -7.90 -3.45
N ALA A 330 13.55 -7.13 -4.19
CA ALA A 330 14.98 -7.13 -4.07
C ALA A 330 15.39 -5.78 -3.52
N ASP A 331 15.22 -5.52 -2.23
CA ASP A 331 15.98 -4.44 -1.57
C ASP A 331 17.39 -4.99 -1.38
N VAL A 332 18.16 -4.91 -2.47
CA VAL A 332 19.45 -5.59 -2.59
C VAL A 332 20.51 -4.61 -3.08
N THR A 333 21.71 -4.84 -2.59
CA THR A 333 22.91 -4.20 -3.11
C THR A 333 23.35 -4.94 -4.37
N ALA A 334 22.98 -4.42 -5.54
CA ALA A 334 23.36 -4.99 -6.81
C ALA A 334 24.85 -4.73 -7.12
N THR A 335 25.55 -5.76 -7.59
CA THR A 335 26.93 -5.59 -8.07
C THR A 335 26.93 -4.94 -9.46
N VAL A 336 27.66 -3.84 -9.60
CA VAL A 336 27.93 -3.19 -10.89
C VAL A 336 28.82 -4.09 -11.72
N ARG A 337 28.38 -4.38 -12.94
CA ARG A 337 29.13 -5.18 -13.90
C ARG A 337 29.47 -4.35 -15.11
N ASP A 338 30.76 -4.31 -15.42
CA ASP A 338 31.21 -3.79 -16.69
C ASP A 338 30.59 -4.63 -17.81
N ARG A 339 30.11 -3.97 -18.86
CA ARG A 339 29.92 -4.67 -20.13
C ARG A 339 31.29 -5.16 -20.55
N GLY A 340 31.58 -6.42 -20.27
CA GLY A 340 32.82 -7.05 -20.66
C GLY A 340 33.08 -6.67 -22.10
N ARG A 341 34.10 -5.84 -22.34
CA ARG A 341 34.68 -5.71 -23.67
C ARG A 341 35.01 -7.14 -24.04
N GLY A 342 34.26 -7.70 -24.99
CA GLY A 342 34.39 -9.09 -25.38
C GLY A 342 35.86 -9.46 -25.41
N ALA A 343 36.21 -10.55 -24.71
CA ALA A 343 37.56 -11.06 -24.69
C ALA A 343 38.14 -10.98 -26.12
N PRO A 344 39.34 -10.42 -26.33
CA PRO A 344 39.91 -10.36 -27.66
C PRO A 344 39.94 -11.80 -28.18
N ALA A 345 39.28 -12.04 -29.31
CA ALA A 345 39.27 -13.35 -29.95
C ALA A 345 40.73 -13.78 -30.12
N GLY A 346 41.16 -14.72 -29.29
CA GLY A 346 42.51 -15.24 -29.31
C GLY A 346 42.70 -16.08 -30.55
N ARG A 347 43.33 -15.51 -31.59
CA ARG A 347 44.57 -15.99 -32.23
C ARG A 347 44.84 -15.26 -33.55
#